data_AF-A0A932I2Z1-F1
#
_entry.id   AF-A0A932I2Z1-F1
#
_cell.length_a   1.000
_cell.length_b   1.000
_cell.length_c   1.000
_cell.angle_alpha   90.00
_cell.angle_beta   90.00
_cell.angle_gamma   90.00
#
_symmetry.space_group_name_H-M   'P 1'
#
loop_
_entity.id
_entity.type
_entity.pdbx_description
1 polymer ?
#
loop_
_entity_poly.entity_id
_entity_poly.type
_entity_poly.pdbx_seq_one_letter_code
_entity_poly.pdbx_strand_id
1 'polypeptide(L)'
;MASLTFTAQEDRNMEEKILKGVISFVNYEKNFATIEYEAGAKKKSVNCKTGLEAAGRKTNHFRIGDTVSFQLRLSDRGDKMTAHTIKFLHNARLDLLIQRAAIENRFSGYLKKVENDYFVKEIDSYIFFPLQLSPWEKPPVETAENQAISFRLLNLEKPNAIVAELFSHNYSSVYKKALQYFNNEIDADAVVTRVTPHGIYLDLFEGGMQAKLPAPGEGQPVPGPGDRLQVRFTHLTPTRVVVKRVEKEENAG
;
A
#
# COMPACT_ATOMS: atom_id res chain seq x y z
N MET A 1 -54.06 -44.10 -12.30
CA MET A 1 -54.54 -42.83 -12.90
C MET A 1 -55.50 -42.16 -11.93
N ALA A 2 -55.08 -41.02 -11.37
CA ALA A 2 -55.90 -39.88 -10.94
C ALA A 2 -55.08 -39.08 -9.93
N SER A 3 -54.60 -37.93 -10.41
CA SER A 3 -53.95 -36.87 -9.66
C SER A 3 -54.95 -36.12 -8.79
N LEU A 4 -54.46 -35.41 -7.76
CA LEU A 4 -54.92 -34.10 -7.26
C LEU A 4 -54.11 -33.77 -5.99
N THR A 5 -52.96 -33.11 -6.16
CA THR A 5 -52.73 -31.70 -5.78
C THR A 5 -52.72 -31.42 -4.28
N PHE A 6 -51.51 -31.37 -3.72
CA PHE A 6 -51.18 -30.52 -2.58
C PHE A 6 -50.50 -29.25 -3.12
N THR A 7 -51.16 -28.11 -2.94
CA THR A 7 -50.65 -26.76 -3.15
C THR A 7 -49.97 -26.22 -1.88
N ALA A 8 -49.24 -25.10 -2.07
CA ALA A 8 -48.45 -24.29 -1.13
C ALA A 8 -46.95 -24.62 -1.23
N GLN A 9 -46.16 -24.00 -2.11
CA GLN A 9 -45.99 -22.56 -2.34
C GLN A 9 -45.64 -21.80 -1.04
N GLU A 10 -44.41 -22.01 -0.58
CA GLU A 10 -43.62 -21.00 0.12
C GLU A 10 -42.25 -20.90 -0.55
N ASP A 11 -42.25 -20.53 -1.83
CA ASP A 11 -41.08 -19.86 -2.40
C ASP A 11 -40.92 -18.56 -1.61
N ARG A 12 -40.02 -18.59 -0.64
CA ARG A 12 -39.56 -17.40 0.07
C ARG A 12 -38.89 -16.51 -0.96
N ASN A 13 -39.68 -15.62 -1.55
CA ASN A 13 -39.20 -14.34 -2.06
C ASN A 13 -38.58 -13.59 -0.87
N MET A 14 -37.33 -13.93 -0.53
CA MET A 14 -36.44 -12.92 0.04
C MET A 14 -36.27 -11.91 -1.10
N GLU A 15 -37.13 -10.89 -1.10
CA GLU A 15 -36.81 -9.63 -1.78
C GLU A 15 -35.33 -9.38 -1.54
N GLU A 16 -34.58 -9.17 -2.62
CA GLU A 16 -33.16 -8.88 -2.64
C GLU A 16 -32.88 -7.56 -1.90
N LYS A 17 -33.09 -7.56 -0.59
CA LYS A 17 -33.03 -6.39 0.25
C LYS A 17 -31.56 -6.06 0.41
N ILE A 18 -31.16 -4.98 -0.25
CA ILE A 18 -29.83 -4.42 -0.09
C ILE A 18 -29.78 -3.81 1.32
N LEU A 19 -28.93 -4.40 2.16
CA LEU A 19 -28.64 -3.95 3.50
C LEU A 19 -27.40 -3.06 3.50
N LYS A 20 -27.26 -2.25 4.54
CA LYS A 20 -26.06 -1.46 4.80
C LYS A 20 -25.48 -1.86 6.15
N GLY A 21 -24.16 -1.89 6.22
CA GLY A 21 -23.44 -2.22 7.43
C GLY A 21 -22.02 -1.71 7.41
N VAL A 22 -21.29 -1.95 8.50
CA VAL A 22 -19.91 -1.52 8.69
C VAL A 22 -19.03 -2.75 8.89
N ILE A 23 -17.90 -2.80 8.20
CA ILE A 23 -16.88 -3.83 8.41
C ILE A 23 -16.29 -3.63 9.81
N SER A 24 -16.57 -4.55 10.74
CA SER A 24 -16.06 -4.50 12.10
C SER A 24 -14.78 -5.30 12.28
N PHE A 25 -14.54 -6.29 11.41
CA PHE A 25 -13.35 -7.12 11.46
C PHE A 25 -12.95 -7.59 10.06
N VAL A 26 -11.63 -7.65 9.82
CA VAL A 26 -11.04 -8.20 8.59
C VAL A 26 -9.92 -9.16 8.97
N ASN A 27 -9.96 -10.35 8.38
CA ASN A 27 -8.88 -11.31 8.43
C ASN A 27 -8.29 -11.48 7.02
N TYR A 28 -7.11 -10.88 6.82
CA TYR A 28 -6.42 -10.90 5.54
C TYR A 28 -5.88 -12.28 5.17
N GLU A 29 -5.42 -13.08 6.14
CA GLU A 29 -4.89 -14.44 5.91
C GLU A 29 -5.96 -15.41 5.42
N LYS A 30 -7.12 -15.39 6.09
CA LYS A 30 -8.24 -16.31 5.83
C LYS A 30 -9.25 -15.75 4.83
N ASN A 31 -8.97 -14.58 4.25
CA ASN A 31 -9.81 -13.92 3.25
C ASN A 31 -11.29 -13.83 3.65
N PHE A 32 -11.56 -13.36 4.88
CA PHE A 32 -12.92 -13.07 5.33
C PHE A 32 -13.00 -11.78 6.14
N ALA A 33 -14.19 -11.20 6.18
CA ALA A 33 -14.53 -10.06 7.00
C ALA A 33 -15.90 -10.24 7.65
N THR A 34 -16.15 -9.46 8.70
CA THR A 34 -17.42 -9.44 9.40
C THR A 34 -18.05 -8.06 9.24
N ILE A 35 -19.32 -8.05 8.83
CA ILE A 35 -20.14 -6.85 8.67
C ILE A 35 -21.14 -6.80 9.83
N GLU A 36 -21.14 -5.69 10.56
CA GLU A 36 -22.17 -5.33 11.52
C GLU A 36 -23.24 -4.49 10.84
N TYR A 37 -24.51 -4.85 11.03
CA TYR A 37 -25.65 -4.18 10.42
C TYR A 37 -26.86 -4.20 11.33
N GLU A 38 -27.82 -3.32 11.03
CA GLU A 38 -29.09 -3.27 11.74
C GLU A 38 -30.19 -3.95 10.92
N ALA A 39 -30.93 -4.84 11.58
CA ALA A 39 -32.12 -5.47 11.02
C ALA A 39 -33.30 -5.22 11.95
N GLY A 40 -34.12 -4.23 11.61
CA GLY A 40 -35.11 -3.68 12.55
C GLY A 40 -34.40 -2.97 13.70
N ALA A 41 -34.80 -3.23 14.95
CA ALA A 41 -34.19 -2.63 16.14
C ALA A 41 -33.03 -3.45 16.75
N LYS A 42 -32.53 -4.48 16.04
CA LYS A 42 -31.48 -5.38 16.56
C LYS A 42 -30.20 -5.26 15.73
N LYS A 43 -29.06 -5.13 16.42
CA LYS A 43 -27.72 -5.28 15.84
C LYS A 43 -27.48 -6.74 15.50
N LYS A 44 -27.01 -6.99 14.28
CA LYS A 44 -26.64 -8.31 13.78
C LYS A 44 -25.26 -8.25 13.15
N SER A 45 -24.61 -9.40 13.04
CA SER A 45 -23.37 -9.55 12.29
C SER A 45 -23.50 -10.65 11.25
N VAL A 46 -22.75 -10.53 10.17
CA VAL A 46 -22.66 -11.54 9.11
C VAL A 46 -21.25 -11.59 8.57
N ASN A 47 -20.78 -12.79 8.21
CA ASN A 47 -19.48 -12.95 7.58
C ASN A 47 -19.57 -12.80 6.06
N CYS A 48 -18.48 -12.35 5.46
CA CYS A 48 -18.28 -12.32 4.02
C CYS A 48 -16.89 -12.81 3.65
N LYS A 49 -16.77 -13.42 2.47
CA LYS A 49 -15.47 -13.72 1.86
C LYS A 49 -14.91 -12.44 1.24
N THR A 50 -13.64 -12.15 1.50
CA THR A 50 -12.90 -11.00 0.93
C THR A 50 -11.95 -11.41 -0.20
N GLY A 51 -11.77 -12.72 -0.40
CA GLY A 51 -11.05 -13.31 -1.52
C GLY A 51 -11.97 -14.07 -2.46
N LEU A 52 -11.82 -13.78 -3.76
CA LEU A 52 -12.50 -14.34 -4.95
C LEU A 52 -13.94 -13.86 -5.22
N GLU A 53 -14.12 -13.19 -6.36
CA GLU A 53 -15.22 -13.53 -7.28
C GLU A 53 -14.71 -13.71 -8.71
N ALA A 54 -15.40 -14.59 -9.43
CA ALA A 54 -15.11 -15.21 -10.72
C ALA A 54 -14.97 -14.26 -11.94
N ALA A 55 -14.80 -12.96 -11.74
CA ALA A 55 -14.95 -11.93 -12.78
C ALA A 55 -13.72 -11.04 -13.01
N GLY A 56 -12.52 -11.45 -12.54
CA GLY A 56 -11.25 -10.82 -12.91
C GLY A 56 -11.05 -9.35 -12.46
N ARG A 57 -11.96 -8.77 -11.66
CA ARG A 57 -11.79 -7.44 -11.06
C ARG A 57 -11.18 -7.61 -9.66
N LYS A 58 -10.06 -6.91 -9.42
CA LYS A 58 -9.36 -6.90 -8.12
C LYS A 58 -10.38 -6.67 -6.99
N THR A 59 -10.40 -7.58 -6.03
CA THR A 59 -11.27 -7.46 -4.85
C THR A 59 -10.96 -6.14 -4.15
N ASN A 60 -12.00 -5.42 -3.72
CA ASN A 60 -11.81 -4.28 -2.83
C ASN A 60 -11.20 -4.83 -1.53
N HIS A 61 -10.00 -4.37 -1.20
CA HIS A 61 -9.36 -4.66 0.07
C HIS A 61 -10.14 -3.93 1.17
N PHE A 62 -11.10 -4.62 1.80
CA PHE A 62 -11.89 -4.02 2.86
C PHE A 62 -10.99 -3.66 4.05
N ARG A 63 -11.31 -2.53 4.68
CA ARG A 63 -10.71 -2.05 5.92
C ARG A 63 -11.77 -2.03 7.02
N ILE A 64 -11.30 -2.09 8.26
CA ILE A 64 -12.18 -1.86 9.41
C ILE A 64 -12.75 -0.44 9.30
N GLY A 65 -14.05 -0.31 9.55
CA GLY A 65 -14.79 0.95 9.43
C GLY A 65 -15.36 1.21 8.03
N ASP A 66 -15.07 0.36 7.04
CA ASP A 66 -15.68 0.48 5.71
C ASP A 66 -17.20 0.28 5.83
N THR A 67 -17.94 1.29 5.37
CA THR A 67 -19.39 1.18 5.19
C THR A 67 -19.64 0.51 3.85
N VAL A 68 -20.41 -0.57 3.87
CA VAL A 68 -20.72 -1.38 2.70
C VAL A 68 -22.23 -1.54 2.52
N SER A 69 -22.65 -1.75 1.28
CA SER A 69 -23.96 -2.32 0.97
C SER A 69 -23.80 -3.78 0.55
N PHE A 70 -24.71 -4.65 0.97
CA PHE A 70 -24.63 -6.09 0.69
C PHE A 70 -26.02 -6.72 0.66
N GLN A 71 -26.09 -7.94 0.14
CA GLN A 71 -27.28 -8.79 0.18
C GLN A 71 -26.98 -10.06 0.98
N LEU A 72 -27.98 -10.60 1.66
CA LEU A 72 -27.85 -11.85 2.41
C LEU A 72 -28.18 -13.05 1.52
N ARG A 73 -27.33 -14.08 1.54
CA ARG A 73 -27.61 -15.39 0.95
C ARG A 73 -27.17 -16.52 1.88
N LEU A 74 -27.66 -17.73 1.63
CA LEU A 74 -27.09 -18.92 2.25
C LEU A 74 -25.66 -19.16 1.72
N SER A 75 -24.80 -19.68 2.57
CA SER A 75 -23.45 -20.12 2.22
C SER A 75 -23.49 -21.19 1.13
N ASP A 76 -22.35 -21.43 0.48
CA ASP A 76 -22.22 -22.46 -0.56
C ASP A 76 -22.56 -23.88 -0.03
N ARG A 77 -22.44 -24.10 1.28
CA ARG A 77 -22.83 -25.36 1.96
C ARG A 77 -24.28 -25.35 2.48
N GLY A 78 -24.99 -24.23 2.38
CA GLY A 78 -26.36 -24.06 2.86
C GLY A 78 -26.52 -23.98 4.38
N ASP A 79 -25.42 -23.97 5.14
CA ASP A 79 -25.42 -24.11 6.60
C ASP A 79 -25.60 -22.79 7.35
N LYS A 80 -25.23 -21.66 6.75
CA LYS A 80 -25.22 -20.35 7.42
C LYS A 80 -25.48 -19.20 6.46
N MET A 81 -25.96 -18.08 7.00
CA MET A 81 -26.09 -16.84 6.23
C MET A 81 -24.71 -16.19 6.00
N THR A 82 -24.49 -15.71 4.79
CA THR A 82 -23.30 -14.96 4.37
C THR A 82 -23.73 -13.72 3.59
N ALA A 83 -22.93 -12.66 3.68
CA ALA A 83 -23.10 -11.50 2.81
C ALA A 83 -22.49 -11.78 1.43
N HIS A 84 -23.15 -11.28 0.38
CA HIS A 84 -22.71 -11.33 -1.00
C HIS A 84 -23.05 -10.01 -1.72
N THR A 85 -22.54 -9.84 -2.95
CA THR A 85 -22.72 -8.61 -3.76
C THR A 85 -22.30 -7.36 -2.98
N ILE A 86 -21.15 -7.43 -2.31
CA ILE A 86 -20.71 -6.40 -1.37
C ILE A 86 -20.12 -5.24 -2.16
N LYS A 87 -20.65 -4.03 -1.93
CA LYS A 87 -20.15 -2.80 -2.54
C LYS A 87 -19.68 -1.85 -1.44
N PHE A 88 -18.45 -1.38 -1.58
CA PHE A 88 -17.90 -0.32 -0.73
C PHE A 88 -18.65 1.00 -0.99
N LEU A 89 -18.95 1.73 0.08
CA LEU A 89 -19.58 3.05 0.01
C LEU A 89 -18.61 4.16 0.42
N HIS A 90 -18.11 4.11 1.67
CA HIS A 90 -17.15 5.08 2.21
C HIS A 90 -16.55 4.56 3.54
N ASN A 91 -15.55 5.23 4.08
CA ASN A 91 -15.02 4.96 5.42
C ASN A 91 -14.82 6.28 6.18
N ALA A 92 -15.81 6.65 6.99
CA ALA A 92 -15.82 7.92 7.70
C ALA A 92 -14.62 8.09 8.65
N ARG A 93 -14.08 6.99 9.20
CA ARG A 93 -12.88 7.04 10.06
C ARG A 93 -11.64 7.39 9.25
N LEU A 94 -11.50 6.81 8.06
CA LEU A 94 -10.43 7.14 7.13
C LEU A 94 -10.53 8.58 6.64
N ASP A 95 -11.73 9.03 6.29
CA ASP A 95 -11.98 10.40 5.84
C ASP A 95 -11.58 11.42 6.93
N LEU A 96 -11.92 11.14 8.19
CA LEU A 96 -11.50 11.96 9.33
C LEU A 96 -9.97 11.96 9.51
N LEU A 97 -9.30 10.81 9.35
CA LEU A 97 -7.84 10.75 9.41
C LEU A 97 -7.20 11.59 8.31
N ILE A 98 -7.73 11.56 7.09
CA ILE A 98 -7.23 12.36 5.96
C ILE A 98 -7.41 13.85 6.27
N GLN A 99 -8.56 14.26 6.81
CA GLN A 99 -8.81 15.65 7.22
C GLN A 99 -7.87 16.09 8.35
N ARG A 100 -7.65 15.25 9.37
CA ARG A 100 -6.68 15.51 10.44
C ARG A 100 -5.27 15.65 9.87
N ALA A 101 -4.87 14.76 8.96
CA ALA A 101 -3.56 14.79 8.32
C ALA A 101 -3.32 16.05 7.49
N ALA A 102 -4.38 16.66 6.93
CA ALA A 102 -4.28 17.92 6.21
C ALA A 102 -3.95 19.13 7.12
N ILE A 103 -4.24 19.03 8.42
CA ILE A 103 -3.93 20.06 9.43
C ILE A 103 -2.61 19.71 10.12
N GLU A 104 -2.54 18.50 10.68
CA GLU A 104 -1.36 17.97 11.38
C GLU A 104 -1.19 16.49 11.04
N ASN A 105 -0.20 16.18 10.21
CA ASN A 105 0.09 14.82 9.78
C ASN A 105 1.04 14.10 10.75
N ARG A 106 0.57 13.90 11.98
CA ARG A 106 1.32 13.19 13.03
C ARG A 106 0.36 12.32 13.82
N PHE A 107 0.54 11.01 13.69
CA PHE A 107 -0.30 9.99 14.32
C PHE A 107 0.54 9.04 15.17
N SER A 108 -0.13 8.30 16.05
CA SER A 108 0.45 7.27 16.89
C SER A 108 -0.18 5.92 16.57
N GLY A 109 0.63 4.87 16.54
CA GLY A 109 0.20 3.54 16.12
C GLY A 109 1.07 2.44 16.69
N TYR A 110 0.72 1.20 16.40
CA TYR A 110 1.50 0.03 16.76
C TYR A 110 2.04 -0.65 15.51
N LEU A 111 3.32 -0.99 15.52
CA LEU A 111 3.92 -1.80 14.47
C LEU A 111 3.34 -3.22 14.51
N LYS A 112 2.97 -3.74 13.35
CA LYS A 112 2.55 -5.13 13.15
C LYS A 112 3.25 -5.68 11.92
N LYS A 113 3.89 -6.83 12.08
CA LYS A 113 4.48 -7.59 10.99
C LYS A 113 3.50 -8.68 10.56
N VAL A 114 3.23 -8.76 9.26
CA VAL A 114 2.40 -9.81 8.66
C VAL A 114 3.22 -10.40 7.52
N GLU A 115 3.60 -11.67 7.65
CA GLU A 115 4.55 -12.33 6.76
C GLU A 115 5.88 -11.55 6.67
N ASN A 116 6.16 -10.92 5.52
CA ASN A 116 7.36 -10.11 5.26
C ASN A 116 7.08 -8.61 5.25
N ASP A 117 5.82 -8.19 5.35
CA ASP A 117 5.41 -6.80 5.25
C ASP A 117 5.12 -6.19 6.63
N TYR A 118 5.41 -4.90 6.76
CA TYR A 118 5.13 -4.13 7.96
C TYR A 118 3.91 -3.25 7.77
N PHE A 119 3.11 -3.15 8.83
CA PHE A 119 1.93 -2.31 8.90
C PHE A 119 1.96 -1.51 10.20
N VAL A 120 1.32 -0.34 10.16
CA VAL A 120 1.02 0.44 11.35
C VAL A 120 -0.47 0.38 11.60
N LYS A 121 -0.85 -0.12 12.77
CA LYS A 121 -2.22 -0.06 13.28
C LYS A 121 -2.40 1.25 14.03
N GLU A 122 -3.14 2.18 13.45
CA GLU A 122 -3.42 3.48 14.08
C GLU A 122 -4.33 3.29 15.32
N ILE A 123 -4.05 4.04 16.40
CA ILE A 123 -4.65 3.80 17.73
C ILE A 123 -6.14 4.09 17.74
N ASP A 124 -6.58 5.23 17.21
CA ASP A 124 -7.96 5.71 17.35
C ASP A 124 -8.94 4.98 16.42
N SER A 125 -8.55 4.80 15.17
CA SER A 125 -9.39 4.24 14.10
C SER A 125 -9.29 2.73 13.99
N TYR A 126 -8.20 2.13 14.51
CA TYR A 126 -7.81 0.73 14.33
C TYR A 126 -7.53 0.34 12.87
N ILE A 127 -7.37 1.31 11.97
CA ILE A 127 -7.04 1.07 10.57
C ILE A 127 -5.57 0.69 10.44
N PHE A 128 -5.31 -0.31 9.61
CA PHE A 128 -3.97 -0.75 9.25
C PHE A 128 -3.51 -0.03 7.99
N PHE A 129 -2.34 0.59 8.07
CA PHE A 129 -1.66 1.21 6.93
C PHE A 129 -0.38 0.45 6.62
N PRO A 130 -0.13 0.05 5.36
CA PRO A 130 1.15 -0.51 4.97
C PRO A 130 2.28 0.48 5.29
N LEU A 131 3.37 -0.01 5.85
CA LEU A 131 4.52 0.82 6.17
C LEU A 131 5.41 0.97 4.94
N GLN A 132 5.64 2.21 4.51
CA GLN A 132 6.60 2.52 3.48
C GLN A 132 7.99 2.61 4.10
N LEU A 133 8.81 1.59 3.83
CA LEU A 133 10.23 1.58 4.20
C LEU A 133 11.07 2.00 3.00
N SER A 134 12.09 2.80 3.26
CA SER A 134 13.11 3.11 2.25
C SER A 134 13.91 1.84 1.92
N PRO A 135 14.31 1.62 0.65
CA PRO A 135 15.26 0.57 0.30
C PRO A 135 16.61 0.69 1.02
N TRP A 136 16.93 1.89 1.52
CA TRP A 136 18.17 2.18 2.22
C TRP A 136 17.98 2.35 3.73
N GLU A 137 16.84 1.94 4.26
CA GLU A 137 16.54 1.99 5.68
C GLU A 137 16.60 0.58 6.28
N LYS A 138 17.13 0.50 7.50
CA LYS A 138 17.06 -0.75 8.26
C LYS A 138 15.62 -0.92 8.75
N PRO A 139 15.01 -2.11 8.55
CA PRO A 139 13.66 -2.35 9.04
C PRO A 139 13.62 -2.16 10.56
N PRO A 140 12.48 -1.71 11.12
CA PRO A 140 12.30 -1.63 12.56
C PRO A 140 12.57 -2.99 13.23
N VAL A 141 13.15 -2.96 14.43
CA VAL A 141 13.46 -4.18 15.19
C VAL A 141 12.14 -4.78 15.71
N GLU A 142 12.01 -6.11 15.69
CA GLU A 142 10.83 -6.83 16.18
C GLU A 142 10.51 -6.52 17.67
N THR A 143 11.52 -6.11 18.46
CA THR A 143 11.31 -5.68 19.85
C THR A 143 10.55 -4.35 20.01
N ALA A 144 10.33 -3.61 18.91
CA ALA A 144 9.43 -2.46 18.88
C ALA A 144 7.95 -2.87 18.74
N GLU A 145 7.65 -4.15 18.53
CA GLU A 145 6.29 -4.67 18.57
C GLU A 145 5.67 -4.36 19.94
N ASN A 146 4.52 -3.69 19.93
CA ASN A 146 3.75 -3.20 21.10
C ASN A 146 4.21 -1.87 21.72
N GLN A 147 5.23 -1.20 21.16
CA GLN A 147 5.48 0.22 21.48
C GLN A 147 4.65 1.12 20.57
N ALA A 148 4.14 2.22 21.14
CA ALA A 148 3.50 3.25 20.35
C ALA A 148 4.57 3.99 19.54
N ILE A 149 4.45 3.96 18.22
CA ILE A 149 5.34 4.65 17.29
C ILE A 149 4.62 5.84 16.69
N SER A 150 5.36 6.91 16.43
CA SER A 150 4.85 8.06 15.71
C SER A 150 5.10 7.92 14.21
N PHE A 151 4.09 8.24 13.42
CA PHE A 151 4.12 8.14 11.96
C PHE A 151 3.27 9.21 11.30
N ARG A 152 3.43 9.36 9.99
CA ARG A 152 2.59 10.20 9.13
C ARG A 152 1.98 9.39 7.99
N LEU A 153 0.88 9.88 7.44
CA LEU A 153 0.21 9.27 6.29
C LEU A 153 0.68 9.93 4.99
N LEU A 154 1.02 9.13 3.99
CA LEU A 154 1.37 9.59 2.65
C LEU A 154 0.24 9.27 1.65
N ASN A 155 0.27 9.90 0.48
CA ASN A 155 -0.71 9.72 -0.60
C ASN A 155 -2.17 10.01 -0.17
N LEU A 156 -2.38 11.07 0.61
CA LEU A 156 -3.69 11.46 1.15
C LEU A 156 -4.75 11.67 0.05
N GLU A 157 -4.31 12.02 -1.16
CA GLU A 157 -5.15 12.21 -2.34
C GLU A 157 -5.68 10.90 -2.95
N LYS A 158 -5.13 9.74 -2.53
CA LYS A 158 -5.53 8.40 -2.96
C LYS A 158 -5.81 7.51 -1.75
N PRO A 159 -7.04 7.52 -1.19
CA PRO A 159 -7.38 6.79 0.04
C PRO A 159 -6.98 5.31 0.06
N ASN A 160 -7.08 4.63 -1.09
CA ASN A 160 -6.72 3.22 -1.24
C ASN A 160 -5.21 2.96 -1.34
N ALA A 161 -4.40 3.98 -1.57
CA ALA A 161 -2.94 3.92 -1.69
C ALA A 161 -2.21 4.64 -0.55
N ILE A 162 -2.95 5.02 0.51
CA ILE A 162 -2.35 5.60 1.72
C ILE A 162 -1.43 4.57 2.37
N VAL A 163 -0.23 5.04 2.70
CA VAL A 163 0.81 4.30 3.41
C VAL A 163 1.27 5.12 4.62
N ALA A 164 1.82 4.44 5.61
CA ALA A 164 2.42 5.05 6.79
C ALA A 164 3.94 5.22 6.57
N GLU A 165 4.48 6.32 7.06
CA GLU A 165 5.93 6.56 7.14
C GLU A 165 6.29 6.94 8.58
N LEU A 166 7.29 6.27 9.16
CA LEU A 166 7.75 6.55 10.53
C LEU A 166 8.51 7.87 10.58
N PHE A 167 8.46 8.59 11.71
CA PHE A 167 9.35 9.74 11.90
C PHE A 167 10.78 9.34 12.27
N SER A 168 10.94 8.20 12.93
CA SER A 168 12.24 7.70 13.39
C SER A 168 12.87 6.82 12.31
N HIS A 169 13.67 7.41 11.44
CA HIS A 169 14.34 6.68 10.37
C HIS A 169 15.72 6.15 10.76
N ASN A 170 16.00 4.90 10.41
CA ASN A 170 17.33 4.30 10.57
C ASN A 170 17.99 4.04 9.22
N TYR A 171 18.36 5.13 8.55
CA TYR A 171 19.02 5.05 7.25
C TYR A 171 20.42 4.45 7.32
N SER A 172 20.74 3.67 6.28
CA SER A 172 22.07 3.13 6.03
C SER A 172 23.12 4.24 5.88
N SER A 173 24.38 3.88 6.11
CA SER A 173 25.51 4.79 5.88
C SER A 173 25.57 5.27 4.42
N VAL A 174 25.19 4.41 3.47
CA VAL A 174 25.15 4.74 2.04
C VAL A 174 24.17 5.88 1.77
N TYR A 175 22.95 5.81 2.29
CA TYR A 175 21.97 6.88 2.08
C TYR A 175 22.36 8.18 2.79
N LYS A 176 22.95 8.10 3.99
CA LYS A 176 23.51 9.28 4.67
C LYS A 176 24.62 9.95 3.85
N LYS A 177 25.49 9.15 3.22
CA LYS A 177 26.51 9.65 2.28
C LYS A 177 25.87 10.26 1.04
N ALA A 178 24.84 9.64 0.46
CA ALA A 178 24.11 10.20 -0.67
C ALA A 178 23.47 11.55 -0.34
N LEU A 179 22.87 11.71 0.85
CA LEU A 179 22.34 12.99 1.33
C LEU A 179 23.43 14.06 1.44
N GLN A 180 24.62 13.70 1.93
CA GLN A 180 25.75 14.62 1.96
C GLN A 180 26.16 15.05 0.55
N TYR A 181 26.19 14.13 -0.42
CA TYR A 181 26.54 14.46 -1.80
C TYR A 181 25.48 15.34 -2.45
N PHE A 182 24.20 15.05 -2.22
CA PHE A 182 23.10 15.84 -2.75
C PHE A 182 23.07 17.27 -2.17
N ASN A 183 23.14 17.42 -0.84
CA ASN A 183 23.05 18.72 -0.18
C ASN A 183 24.24 19.64 -0.47
N ASN A 184 25.40 19.07 -0.76
CA ASN A 184 26.62 19.82 -1.07
C ASN A 184 26.96 19.83 -2.57
N GLU A 185 26.07 19.34 -3.43
CA GLU A 185 26.26 19.25 -4.88
C GLU A 185 27.55 18.54 -5.32
N ILE A 186 27.96 17.53 -4.56
CA ILE A 186 29.19 16.76 -4.83
C ILE A 186 28.93 15.73 -5.93
N ASP A 187 29.86 15.64 -6.87
CA ASP A 187 29.84 14.64 -7.93
C ASP A 187 30.22 13.26 -7.37
N ALA A 188 29.45 12.25 -7.76
CA ALA A 188 29.64 10.86 -7.37
C ALA A 188 30.18 10.04 -8.56
N ASP A 189 31.17 9.21 -8.28
CA ASP A 189 31.56 8.13 -9.18
C ASP A 189 30.48 7.05 -9.20
N ALA A 190 30.03 6.71 -10.41
CA ALA A 190 29.08 5.66 -10.66
C ALA A 190 29.65 4.65 -11.66
N VAL A 191 29.40 3.36 -11.44
CA VAL A 191 29.79 2.28 -12.36
C VAL A 191 28.58 1.85 -13.18
N VAL A 192 28.73 1.78 -14.50
CA VAL A 192 27.68 1.27 -15.38
C VAL A 192 27.53 -0.23 -15.16
N THR A 193 26.35 -0.68 -14.76
CA THR A 193 26.08 -2.11 -14.58
C THR A 193 25.43 -2.73 -15.81
N ARG A 194 24.51 -2.00 -16.44
CA ARG A 194 23.78 -2.47 -17.60
C ARG A 194 23.28 -1.32 -18.46
N VAL A 195 23.35 -1.50 -19.77
CA VAL A 195 22.72 -0.60 -20.74
C VAL A 195 21.54 -1.31 -21.39
N THR A 196 20.43 -0.59 -21.53
CA THR A 196 19.21 -1.07 -22.20
C THR A 196 18.69 0.01 -23.15
N PRO A 197 17.80 -0.32 -24.10
CA PRO A 197 17.12 0.68 -24.92
C PRO A 197 16.36 1.74 -24.11
N HIS A 198 16.05 1.46 -22.84
CA HIS A 198 15.29 2.34 -21.96
C HIS A 198 16.16 3.16 -20.99
N GLY A 199 17.48 2.99 -21.00
CA GLY A 199 18.38 3.74 -20.12
C GLY A 199 19.63 2.97 -19.67
N ILE A 200 20.49 3.70 -18.98
CA ILE A 200 21.77 3.23 -18.43
C ILE A 200 21.59 3.06 -16.93
N TYR A 201 21.81 1.86 -16.42
CA TYR A 201 21.75 1.53 -15.01
C TYR A 201 23.13 1.70 -14.37
N LEU A 202 23.15 2.34 -13.22
CA LEU A 202 24.34 2.76 -12.51
C LEU A 202 24.34 2.23 -11.09
N ASP A 203 25.50 1.76 -10.64
CA ASP A 203 25.79 1.49 -9.24
C ASP A 203 26.60 2.64 -8.65
N LEU A 204 26.10 3.17 -7.55
CA LEU A 204 26.72 4.19 -6.71
C LEU A 204 27.18 3.54 -5.42
N PHE A 205 28.30 4.04 -4.86
CA PHE A 205 28.81 3.61 -3.56
C PHE A 205 28.95 2.08 -3.44
N GLU A 206 29.65 1.46 -4.39
CA GLU A 206 29.96 0.01 -4.39
C GLU A 206 28.70 -0.88 -4.38
N GLY A 207 27.68 -0.47 -5.14
CA GLY A 207 26.41 -1.21 -5.25
C GLY A 207 25.44 -0.96 -4.10
N GLY A 208 25.79 -0.09 -3.14
CA GLY A 208 24.89 0.29 -2.05
C GLY A 208 23.68 1.12 -2.49
N MET A 209 23.72 1.71 -3.70
CA MET A 209 22.62 2.49 -4.26
C MET A 209 22.59 2.36 -5.78
N GLN A 210 21.41 2.12 -6.34
CA GLN A 210 21.20 2.05 -7.78
C GLN A 210 20.54 3.32 -8.30
N ALA A 211 20.99 3.78 -9.46
CA ALA A 211 20.40 4.90 -10.18
C ALA A 211 20.24 4.58 -11.66
N LYS A 212 19.46 5.40 -12.36
CA LYS A 212 19.20 5.26 -13.80
C LYS A 212 19.40 6.60 -14.49
N LEU A 213 20.20 6.59 -15.56
CA LEU A 213 20.26 7.66 -16.54
C LEU A 213 19.33 7.35 -17.73
N PRO A 214 18.83 8.38 -18.43
CA PRO A 214 18.08 8.20 -19.68
C PRO A 214 18.93 7.47 -20.73
N ALA A 215 18.25 6.91 -21.74
CA ALA A 215 18.95 6.30 -22.86
C ALA A 215 19.78 7.38 -23.58
N PRO A 216 20.99 7.04 -24.07
CA PRO A 216 21.80 7.98 -24.82
C PRO A 216 21.06 8.40 -26.10
N GLY A 217 21.15 9.70 -26.43
CA GLY A 217 20.61 10.22 -27.68
C GLY A 217 21.42 9.75 -28.89
N GLU A 218 20.84 9.87 -30.09
CA GLU A 218 21.57 9.55 -31.34
C GLU A 218 22.88 10.34 -31.40
N GLY A 219 23.99 9.64 -31.64
CA GLY A 219 25.33 10.23 -31.73
C GLY A 219 26.09 10.41 -30.41
N GLN A 220 25.49 10.08 -29.25
CA GLN A 220 26.22 10.13 -27.97
C GLN A 220 27.00 8.82 -27.71
N PRO A 221 28.24 8.90 -27.17
CA PRO A 221 28.99 7.73 -26.79
C PRO A 221 28.25 6.97 -25.69
N VAL A 222 27.88 5.73 -26.00
CA VAL A 222 27.21 4.81 -25.07
C VAL A 222 28.28 4.16 -24.19
N PRO A 223 28.29 4.44 -22.87
CA PRO A 223 29.24 3.79 -21.98
C PRO A 223 28.89 2.31 -21.83
N GLY A 224 29.91 1.44 -21.80
CA GLY A 224 29.75 0.01 -21.61
C GLY A 224 29.62 -0.39 -20.14
N PRO A 225 29.11 -1.60 -19.83
CA PRO A 225 29.17 -2.16 -18.49
C PRO A 225 30.61 -2.18 -17.95
N GLY A 226 30.80 -1.70 -16.72
CA GLY A 226 32.10 -1.52 -16.07
C GLY A 226 32.68 -0.11 -16.17
N ASP A 227 32.18 0.72 -17.09
CA ASP A 227 32.66 2.10 -17.24
C ASP A 227 32.31 2.96 -16.02
N ARG A 228 33.18 3.92 -15.71
CA ARG A 228 32.97 4.90 -14.65
C ARG A 228 32.48 6.22 -15.20
N LEU A 229 31.41 6.74 -14.62
CA LEU A 229 30.80 8.02 -14.96
C LEU A 229 30.72 8.91 -13.72
N GLN A 230 30.98 10.19 -13.91
CA GLN A 230 30.70 11.20 -12.90
C GLN A 230 29.24 11.64 -13.04
N VAL A 231 28.50 11.53 -11.94
CA VAL A 231 27.09 11.89 -11.88
C VAL A 231 26.80 12.77 -10.68
N ARG A 232 25.81 13.65 -10.82
CA ARG A 232 25.33 14.52 -9.74
C ARG A 232 23.88 14.19 -9.42
N PHE A 233 23.53 14.14 -8.14
CA PHE A 233 22.16 14.00 -7.71
C PHE A 233 21.35 15.24 -8.09
N THR A 234 20.21 15.06 -8.76
CA THR A 234 19.24 16.12 -9.06
C THR A 234 18.00 16.02 -8.18
N HIS A 235 17.69 14.82 -7.69
CA HIS A 235 16.62 14.59 -6.76
C HIS A 235 16.95 13.38 -5.88
N LEU A 236 16.81 13.55 -4.57
CA LEU A 236 17.03 12.48 -3.60
C LEU A 236 15.91 12.52 -2.57
N THR A 237 15.19 11.41 -2.46
CA THR A 237 14.23 11.14 -1.39
C THR A 237 14.51 9.76 -0.81
N PRO A 238 13.91 9.41 0.34
CA PRO A 238 14.08 8.08 0.93
C PRO A 238 13.67 6.93 0.01
N THR A 239 12.90 7.20 -1.05
CA THR A 239 12.37 6.17 -1.95
C THR A 239 12.79 6.36 -3.40
N ARG A 240 13.50 7.45 -3.73
CA ARG A 240 13.83 7.79 -5.10
C ARG A 240 15.17 8.50 -5.19
N VAL A 241 15.96 8.06 -6.16
CA VAL A 241 17.22 8.69 -6.56
C VAL A 241 17.11 9.07 -8.03
N VAL A 242 17.46 10.31 -8.35
CA VAL A 242 17.63 10.80 -9.72
C VAL A 242 18.96 11.49 -9.81
N VAL A 243 19.71 11.14 -10.85
CA VAL A 243 21.04 11.68 -11.12
C VAL A 243 21.10 12.19 -12.55
N LYS A 244 22.04 13.11 -12.82
CA LYS A 244 22.42 13.55 -14.16
C LYS A 244 23.91 13.32 -14.38
N ARG A 245 24.31 13.15 -15.64
CA ARG A 245 25.72 13.08 -16.01
C ARG A 245 26.36 14.46 -15.80
N VAL A 246 27.58 14.47 -15.28
CA VAL A 246 28.42 15.67 -15.24
C VAL A 246 29.22 15.68 -16.52
N GLU A 247 29.01 16.70 -17.36
CA GLU A 247 29.88 16.94 -18.50
C GLU A 247 31.19 17.51 -17.97
N LYS A 248 32.32 16.90 -18.34
CA LYS A 248 33.60 17.56 -18.12
C LYS A 248 33.63 18.74 -19.08
N GLU A 249 33.62 19.96 -18.56
CA GLU A 249 34.10 21.11 -19.31
C GLU A 249 35.56 20.81 -19.67
N GLU A 250 35.81 20.42 -20.92
CA GLU A 250 37.14 20.54 -21.49
C GLU A 250 37.47 22.03 -21.47
N ASN A 251 38.21 22.46 -20.45
CA ASN A 251 38.91 23.73 -20.49
C ASN A 251 39.81 23.67 -21.73
N ALA A 252 39.36 24.31 -22.81
CA ALA A 252 40.17 24.65 -23.96
C ALA A 252 41.26 25.62 -23.47
N GLY A 253 42.41 25.05 -23.09
CA GLY A 253 43.66 25.76 -22.89
C GLY A 253 44.38 25.99 -24.21
#